data_AF-A0A2A4TH14-F1
#
_entry.id   AF-A0A2A4TH14-F1
#
_cell.length_a   1.000
_cell.length_b   1.000
_cell.length_c   1.000
_cell.angle_alpha   90.00
_cell.angle_beta   90.00
_cell.angle_gamma   90.00
#
_symmetry.space_group_name_H-M   'P 1'
#
loop_
_entity.id
_entity.type
_entity.pdbx_description
1 polymer ?
#
loop_
_entity_poly.entity_id
_entity_poly.type
_entity_poly.pdbx_seq_one_letter_code
_entity_poly.pdbx_strand_id
1 'polypeptide(L)'
;MKDFIKRLQKVTRKVSDQKTLWIILGTMCGNMLLLGGALLFFGPLFSTLVLVPLGLGCLIFAGGALFWRKIYLNIVSIGIVRTGINDDLNQALARLQEEKEEIERQRKEIRNMTLQAGLATEVQNQVEDELKYMKEFAGLTKTSLFKMADSIDIELQNNIQEITVQAERANDIATQLKQSAQAVGGKSDTVADGAAQALENTTNVQRSAELLSTAVEEISRQMEQTTELTQSAVTISNKTQQSIFGLEEAAKNIEGIIGLINNIARQTNLLALNATIEAARAGDAGKGFAVVASEVKALAGQTTRSIDEITKHINGIQAKVSDAVTDIDQIKTSIDKVQASSDIIRKEVDRQGAATREIAVSVADARTSVQTVTEGAHDISIEATSNVGIVEEINQISEGLAIHVLSIRNHMMEIVQCALDDNERRSSERIRTAIASTITLDGQEDMMAVQILDYSMGGMKIKLLDPLPPTDSKRGRISMGDSRTAINFDIRMWEDDTLNVQFDDEEDLIRTFNIFLNNQAPESEADDLMEDVELFG
;
A
#
# COMPACT_ATOMS: atom_id res chain seq x y z
N MET A 1 -58.16 -21.69 -25.30
CA MET A 1 -58.60 -20.86 -26.46
C MET A 1 -58.17 -21.42 -27.82
N LYS A 2 -56.92 -21.88 -28.03
CA LYS A 2 -56.53 -22.56 -29.29
C LYS A 2 -57.18 -23.94 -29.52
N ASP A 3 -57.60 -24.65 -28.47
CA ASP A 3 -58.42 -25.90 -28.59
C ASP A 3 -59.93 -25.67 -28.75
N PHE A 4 -60.40 -24.45 -28.51
CA PHE A 4 -61.79 -24.05 -28.72
C PHE A 4 -62.05 -23.68 -30.18
N ILE A 5 -61.04 -23.13 -30.87
CA ILE A 5 -61.11 -22.77 -32.30
C ILE A 5 -60.97 -24.00 -33.22
N LYS A 6 -60.22 -25.04 -32.81
CA LYS A 6 -60.08 -26.29 -33.61
C LYS A 6 -61.30 -27.22 -33.59
N ARG A 7 -62.18 -27.11 -32.58
CA ARG A 7 -63.43 -27.91 -32.52
C ARG A 7 -64.59 -27.28 -33.30
N LEU A 8 -64.60 -25.96 -33.49
CA LEU A 8 -65.62 -25.24 -34.27
C LEU A 8 -65.42 -25.31 -35.79
N GLN A 9 -64.21 -25.61 -36.28
CA GLN A 9 -63.94 -25.73 -37.73
C GLN A 9 -64.12 -27.15 -38.32
N LYS A 10 -64.53 -28.15 -37.52
CA LYS A 10 -64.65 -29.56 -37.96
C LYS A 10 -66.09 -30.08 -38.06
N VAL A 11 -67.12 -29.28 -37.75
CA VAL A 11 -68.52 -29.73 -37.68
C VAL A 11 -69.45 -29.09 -38.72
N THR A 12 -69.02 -28.08 -39.49
CA THR A 12 -69.92 -27.38 -40.43
C THR A 12 -69.46 -27.44 -41.89
N ARG A 13 -68.94 -28.60 -42.33
CA ARG A 13 -68.62 -28.86 -43.75
C ARG A 13 -68.82 -30.33 -44.15
N LYS A 14 -70.08 -30.78 -44.19
CA LYS A 14 -70.64 -31.97 -44.90
C LYS A 14 -72.01 -32.22 -44.26
N VAL A 15 -73.17 -32.06 -44.91
CA VAL A 15 -73.81 -32.93 -45.93
C VAL A 15 -75.15 -32.19 -46.20
N SER A 16 -75.44 -31.61 -47.36
CA SER A 16 -75.87 -32.21 -48.64
C SER A 16 -76.73 -33.46 -48.49
N ASP A 17 -78.05 -33.34 -48.26
CA ASP A 17 -78.99 -33.94 -49.21
C ASP A 17 -80.45 -33.53 -49.02
N GLN A 18 -81.13 -33.35 -50.16
CA GLN A 18 -82.57 -33.35 -50.27
C GLN A 18 -83.11 -34.71 -49.80
N LYS A 19 -83.99 -34.74 -48.78
CA LYS A 19 -85.02 -35.80 -48.60
C LYS A 19 -86.00 -35.62 -47.43
N THR A 20 -85.88 -34.59 -46.60
CA THR A 20 -86.77 -34.41 -45.43
C THR A 20 -87.94 -33.45 -45.67
N LEU A 21 -87.94 -32.70 -46.78
CA LEU A 21 -88.99 -31.72 -47.14
C LEU A 21 -90.26 -32.35 -47.74
N TRP A 22 -90.27 -33.67 -47.97
CA TRP A 22 -91.43 -34.41 -48.51
C TRP A 22 -92.05 -35.43 -47.52
N ILE A 23 -91.51 -35.59 -46.30
CA ILE A 23 -91.97 -36.60 -45.33
C ILE A 23 -92.70 -35.98 -44.12
N ILE A 24 -92.58 -34.66 -43.92
CA ILE A 24 -93.25 -33.94 -42.81
C ILE A 24 -94.59 -33.30 -43.24
N LEU A 25 -94.85 -33.16 -44.55
CA LEU A 25 -96.14 -32.65 -45.06
C LEU A 25 -97.26 -33.71 -45.17
N GLY A 26 -96.98 -34.99 -44.85
CA GLY A 26 -97.88 -36.12 -45.15
C GLY A 26 -98.38 -36.95 -43.96
N THR A 27 -97.88 -36.76 -42.74
CA THR A 27 -98.08 -37.77 -41.66
C THR A 27 -98.68 -37.26 -40.35
N MET A 28 -99.11 -36.00 -40.25
CA MET A 28 -99.84 -35.52 -39.06
C MET A 28 -101.07 -34.67 -39.43
N CYS A 29 -101.78 -35.10 -40.49
CA CYS A 29 -103.24 -34.98 -40.61
C CYS A 29 -103.94 -36.02 -39.68
N GLY A 30 -103.39 -36.21 -38.47
CA GLY A 30 -103.54 -37.49 -37.78
C GLY A 30 -103.53 -37.48 -36.26
N ASN A 31 -103.60 -36.33 -35.56
CA ASN A 31 -104.10 -36.34 -34.16
C ASN A 31 -104.32 -34.98 -33.47
N MET A 32 -104.51 -33.87 -34.20
CA MET A 32 -105.03 -32.63 -33.61
C MET A 32 -106.54 -32.48 -33.89
N LEU A 33 -107.29 -33.54 -33.57
CA LEU A 33 -108.73 -33.52 -33.29
C LEU A 33 -109.13 -34.76 -32.47
N LEU A 34 -108.54 -34.87 -31.29
CA LEU A 34 -108.98 -35.73 -30.18
C LEU A 34 -108.72 -34.98 -28.85
N LEU A 35 -109.09 -33.69 -28.74
CA LEU A 35 -110.35 -33.31 -28.07
C LEU A 35 -111.60 -33.80 -28.82
N GLY A 36 -112.26 -34.80 -28.23
CA GLY A 36 -113.63 -35.16 -28.58
C GLY A 36 -113.86 -36.65 -28.83
N GLY A 37 -113.51 -37.52 -27.89
CA GLY A 37 -113.78 -38.95 -28.05
C GLY A 37 -113.57 -39.87 -26.85
N ALA A 38 -113.48 -39.36 -25.62
CA ALA A 38 -113.65 -40.17 -24.42
C ALA A 38 -115.06 -39.92 -23.87
N LEU A 39 -116.05 -40.40 -24.61
CA LEU A 39 -117.45 -40.36 -24.24
C LEU A 39 -117.88 -41.81 -24.08
N LEU A 40 -117.69 -42.35 -22.89
CA LEU A 40 -118.39 -43.52 -22.37
C LEU A 40 -118.14 -43.63 -20.86
N PHE A 41 -118.78 -42.71 -20.13
CA PHE A 41 -119.30 -43.01 -18.80
C PHE A 41 -120.80 -42.75 -18.67
N PHE A 42 -121.50 -42.40 -19.75
CA PHE A 42 -122.97 -42.38 -19.78
C PHE A 42 -123.49 -42.89 -21.14
N GLY A 43 -124.49 -43.76 -21.06
CA GLY A 43 -125.00 -44.62 -22.14
C GLY A 43 -125.94 -43.95 -23.17
N PRO A 44 -126.79 -44.74 -23.86
CA PRO A 44 -126.83 -44.88 -25.33
C PRO A 44 -127.98 -44.13 -26.05
N LEU A 45 -127.76 -43.78 -27.33
CA LEU A 45 -128.69 -43.56 -28.48
C LEU A 45 -128.06 -42.53 -29.44
N PHE A 46 -127.38 -42.84 -30.55
CA PHE A 46 -127.61 -43.74 -31.70
C PHE A 46 -128.86 -43.40 -32.55
N SER A 47 -128.58 -42.81 -33.72
CA SER A 47 -128.96 -43.29 -35.06
C SER A 47 -130.21 -42.83 -35.83
N THR A 48 -130.49 -41.54 -36.02
CA THR A 48 -131.48 -41.14 -37.05
C THR A 48 -131.29 -39.77 -37.75
N LEU A 49 -130.11 -39.32 -38.23
CA LEU A 49 -130.11 -38.12 -39.12
C LEU A 49 -128.92 -37.95 -40.10
N VAL A 50 -128.52 -39.03 -40.81
CA VAL A 50 -127.43 -39.01 -41.81
C VAL A 50 -127.93 -38.88 -43.27
N LEU A 51 -129.22 -38.62 -43.55
CA LEU A 51 -129.75 -38.68 -44.94
C LEU A 51 -130.12 -37.35 -45.62
N VAL A 52 -129.88 -36.18 -45.01
CA VAL A 52 -130.17 -34.86 -45.63
C VAL A 52 -129.03 -34.23 -46.48
N PRO A 53 -127.74 -34.65 -46.45
CA PRO A 53 -126.66 -33.92 -47.16
C PRO A 53 -126.50 -34.25 -48.66
N LEU A 54 -127.56 -34.60 -49.41
CA LEU A 54 -127.45 -34.87 -50.87
C LEU A 54 -128.22 -33.90 -51.79
N GLY A 55 -129.05 -32.99 -51.25
CA GLY A 55 -129.85 -32.05 -52.06
C GLY A 55 -129.27 -30.64 -52.26
N LEU A 56 -128.39 -30.16 -51.38
CA LEU A 56 -127.97 -28.74 -51.39
C LEU A 56 -126.76 -28.43 -52.31
N GLY A 57 -126.06 -29.46 -52.80
CA GLY A 57 -124.83 -29.31 -53.58
C GLY A 57 -124.99 -28.72 -54.98
N CYS A 58 -126.20 -28.67 -55.55
CA CYS A 58 -126.41 -28.16 -56.91
C CYS A 58 -126.59 -26.62 -56.99
N LEU A 59 -126.84 -25.91 -55.89
CA LEU A 59 -127.07 -24.46 -55.91
C LEU A 59 -125.80 -23.60 -55.85
N ILE A 60 -124.63 -24.21 -55.56
CA ILE A 60 -123.36 -23.50 -55.40
C ILE A 60 -122.68 -23.14 -56.74
N PHE A 61 -123.11 -23.68 -57.89
CA PHE A 61 -122.39 -23.46 -59.16
C PHE A 61 -122.91 -22.30 -60.04
N ALA A 62 -124.15 -21.83 -59.86
CA ALA A 62 -124.74 -20.80 -60.73
C ALA A 62 -124.49 -19.34 -60.29
N GLY A 63 -124.18 -19.09 -59.01
CA GLY A 63 -123.98 -17.72 -58.49
C GLY A 63 -122.60 -17.11 -58.77
N GLY A 64 -121.56 -17.93 -58.95
CA GLY A 64 -120.17 -17.48 -59.08
C GLY A 64 -119.86 -16.73 -60.39
N ALA A 65 -120.64 -16.93 -61.45
CA ALA A 65 -120.34 -16.40 -62.78
C ALA A 65 -120.74 -14.91 -62.98
N LEU A 66 -121.62 -14.35 -62.14
CA LEU A 66 -122.16 -12.99 -62.37
C LEU A 66 -121.42 -11.87 -61.63
N PHE A 67 -120.72 -12.14 -60.52
CA PHE A 67 -120.11 -11.07 -59.73
C PHE A 67 -118.74 -10.60 -60.26
N TRP A 68 -117.95 -11.50 -60.85
CA TRP A 68 -116.65 -11.17 -61.47
C TRP A 68 -116.76 -10.15 -62.61
N ARG A 69 -117.92 -10.03 -63.26
CA ARG A 69 -118.22 -9.00 -64.28
C ARG A 69 -118.35 -7.57 -63.70
N LYS A 70 -118.64 -7.42 -62.40
CA LYS A 70 -118.88 -6.11 -61.76
C LYS A 70 -117.59 -5.38 -61.34
N ILE A 71 -116.52 -6.12 -61.03
CA ILE A 71 -115.23 -5.53 -60.61
C ILE A 71 -114.42 -5.01 -61.81
N TYR A 72 -114.55 -5.62 -62.99
CA TYR A 72 -113.76 -5.23 -64.17
C TYR A 72 -114.16 -3.89 -64.79
N LEU A 73 -115.42 -3.43 -64.63
CA LEU A 73 -115.92 -2.21 -65.26
C LEU A 73 -115.66 -0.91 -64.46
N ASN A 74 -115.39 -0.99 -63.15
CA ASN A 74 -115.13 0.20 -62.32
C ASN A 74 -113.69 0.74 -62.41
N ILE A 75 -112.78 0.02 -63.08
CA ILE A 75 -111.35 0.40 -63.21
C ILE A 75 -111.09 1.35 -64.39
N VAL A 76 -112.09 1.65 -65.25
CA VAL A 76 -111.84 2.37 -66.53
C VAL A 76 -112.53 3.74 -66.66
N SER A 77 -113.31 4.24 -65.68
CA SER A 77 -114.20 5.39 -65.97
C SER A 77 -114.20 6.63 -65.08
N ILE A 78 -113.18 6.94 -64.27
CA ILE A 78 -112.99 8.33 -63.76
C ILE A 78 -111.50 8.71 -63.77
N GLY A 79 -111.03 9.04 -64.98
CA GLY A 79 -109.75 9.67 -65.28
C GLY A 79 -109.94 11.07 -65.86
N ILE A 80 -110.68 11.95 -65.18
CA ILE A 80 -110.78 13.39 -65.54
C ILE A 80 -110.95 14.24 -64.26
N VAL A 81 -109.88 14.42 -63.47
CA VAL A 81 -109.50 15.65 -62.71
C VAL A 81 -107.99 15.55 -62.41
N ARG A 82 -107.18 15.42 -63.47
CA ARG A 82 -105.71 15.29 -63.39
C ARG A 82 -105.05 16.24 -64.38
N THR A 83 -104.83 17.50 -63.99
CA THR A 83 -103.79 18.41 -64.52
C THR A 83 -103.74 19.66 -63.65
N GLY A 84 -102.99 19.61 -62.54
CA GLY A 84 -102.78 20.79 -61.68
C GLY A 84 -101.84 20.58 -60.49
N ILE A 85 -101.52 19.32 -60.11
CA ILE A 85 -100.71 19.02 -58.90
C ILE A 85 -99.36 18.35 -59.24
N ASN A 86 -99.05 18.11 -60.52
CA ASN A 86 -97.89 17.30 -60.91
C ASN A 86 -96.58 18.09 -61.20
N ASP A 87 -96.62 19.42 -61.32
CA ASP A 87 -95.39 20.21 -61.57
C ASP A 87 -94.72 20.69 -60.26
N ASP A 88 -95.47 20.90 -59.18
CA ASP A 88 -94.90 21.32 -57.88
C ASP A 88 -94.19 20.17 -57.12
N LEU A 89 -94.63 18.92 -57.30
CA LEU A 89 -94.04 17.77 -56.58
C LEU A 89 -92.67 17.35 -57.15
N ASN A 90 -92.46 17.54 -58.45
CA ASN A 90 -91.20 17.18 -59.10
C ASN A 90 -90.08 18.22 -58.85
N GLN A 91 -90.43 19.50 -58.61
CA GLN A 91 -89.46 20.51 -58.17
C GLN A 91 -89.02 20.33 -56.70
N ALA A 92 -89.90 19.83 -55.83
CA ALA A 92 -89.56 19.57 -54.43
C ALA A 92 -88.62 18.35 -54.25
N LEU A 93 -88.75 17.33 -55.10
CA LEU A 93 -87.93 16.11 -55.00
C LEU A 93 -86.47 16.33 -55.45
N ALA A 94 -86.24 17.20 -56.43
CA ALA A 94 -84.89 17.53 -56.91
C ALA A 94 -84.10 18.35 -55.86
N ARG A 95 -84.75 19.30 -55.18
CA ARG A 95 -84.10 20.10 -54.12
C ARG A 95 -83.68 19.25 -52.91
N LEU A 96 -84.46 18.23 -52.55
CA LEU A 96 -84.12 17.32 -51.44
C LEU A 96 -83.00 16.33 -51.77
N GLN A 97 -82.74 16.05 -53.05
CA GLN A 97 -81.63 15.18 -53.46
C GLN A 97 -80.28 15.93 -53.45
N GLU A 98 -80.23 17.19 -53.90
CA GLU A 98 -79.02 18.02 -53.80
C GLU A 98 -78.64 18.29 -52.34
N GLU A 99 -79.61 18.64 -51.48
CA GLU A 99 -79.35 18.94 -50.07
C GLU A 99 -78.82 17.72 -49.30
N LYS A 100 -79.21 16.49 -49.68
CA LYS A 100 -78.70 15.26 -49.08
C LYS A 100 -77.26 14.96 -49.48
N GLU A 101 -76.89 15.19 -50.74
CA GLU A 101 -75.51 14.98 -51.22
C GLU A 101 -74.55 16.02 -50.64
N GLU A 102 -75.03 17.24 -50.38
CA GLU A 102 -74.27 18.28 -49.68
C GLU A 102 -74.04 17.93 -48.20
N ILE A 103 -75.07 17.43 -47.51
CA ILE A 103 -74.96 16.97 -46.11
C ILE A 103 -74.03 15.75 -45.98
N GLU A 104 -74.01 14.82 -46.95
CA GLU A 104 -73.07 13.70 -46.93
C GLU A 104 -71.62 14.12 -47.21
N ARG A 105 -71.39 15.10 -48.09
CA ARG A 105 -70.06 15.71 -48.27
C ARG A 105 -69.58 16.40 -47.00
N GLN A 106 -70.42 17.26 -46.41
CA GLN A 106 -70.10 17.92 -45.14
C GLN A 106 -69.85 16.92 -44.00
N ARG A 107 -70.59 15.81 -43.92
CA ARG A 107 -70.34 14.77 -42.91
C ARG A 107 -69.03 14.02 -43.11
N LYS A 108 -68.59 13.80 -44.35
CA LYS A 108 -67.28 13.19 -44.63
C LYS A 108 -66.14 14.13 -44.24
N GLU A 109 -66.29 15.41 -44.57
CA GLU A 109 -65.29 16.44 -44.27
C GLU A 109 -65.18 16.66 -42.76
N ILE A 110 -66.31 16.79 -42.04
CA ILE A 110 -66.34 16.86 -40.57
C ILE A 110 -65.74 15.60 -39.94
N ARG A 111 -66.00 14.41 -40.49
CA ARG A 111 -65.41 13.17 -39.96
C ARG A 111 -63.90 13.14 -40.14
N ASN A 112 -63.38 13.60 -41.28
CA ASN A 112 -61.95 13.66 -41.52
C ASN A 112 -61.27 14.73 -40.65
N MET A 113 -61.88 15.90 -40.48
CA MET A 113 -61.41 16.93 -39.55
C MET A 113 -61.45 16.46 -38.09
N THR A 114 -62.49 15.71 -37.68
CA THR A 114 -62.58 15.16 -36.31
C THR A 114 -61.54 14.04 -36.08
N LEU A 115 -61.22 13.25 -37.11
CA LEU A 115 -60.20 12.21 -37.03
C LEU A 115 -58.78 12.81 -37.00
N GLN A 116 -58.52 13.84 -37.81
CA GLN A 116 -57.25 14.57 -37.80
C GLN A 116 -57.07 15.37 -36.50
N ALA A 117 -58.10 16.05 -36.00
CA ALA A 117 -58.05 16.73 -34.72
C ALA A 117 -57.86 15.74 -33.56
N GLY A 118 -58.56 14.61 -33.56
CA GLY A 118 -58.37 13.56 -32.54
C GLY A 118 -56.98 12.92 -32.57
N LEU A 119 -56.41 12.71 -33.75
CA LEU A 119 -55.04 12.20 -33.90
C LEU A 119 -53.99 13.26 -33.53
N ALA A 120 -54.22 14.52 -33.87
CA ALA A 120 -53.35 15.64 -33.51
C ALA A 120 -53.36 15.88 -32.00
N THR A 121 -54.53 15.85 -31.34
CA THR A 121 -54.62 15.98 -29.87
C THR A 121 -54.02 14.78 -29.16
N GLU A 122 -54.16 13.55 -29.68
CA GLU A 122 -53.51 12.36 -29.11
C GLU A 122 -51.98 12.41 -29.27
N VAL A 123 -51.47 12.82 -30.43
CA VAL A 123 -50.03 12.99 -30.67
C VAL A 123 -49.47 14.13 -29.84
N GLN A 124 -50.19 15.25 -29.72
CA GLN A 124 -49.78 16.39 -28.90
C GLN A 124 -49.76 16.04 -27.41
N ASN A 125 -50.76 15.31 -26.92
CA ASN A 125 -50.76 14.81 -25.54
C ASN A 125 -49.63 13.79 -25.31
N GLN A 126 -49.33 12.91 -26.27
CA GLN A 126 -48.19 11.97 -26.17
C GLN A 126 -46.84 12.70 -26.14
N VAL A 127 -46.66 13.73 -26.96
CA VAL A 127 -45.43 14.54 -26.98
C VAL A 127 -45.31 15.38 -25.69
N GLU A 128 -46.41 15.93 -25.17
CA GLU A 128 -46.41 16.64 -23.89
C GLU A 128 -46.13 15.72 -22.71
N ASP A 129 -46.71 14.51 -22.69
CA ASP A 129 -46.44 13.51 -21.66
C ASP A 129 -45.00 12.99 -21.73
N GLU A 130 -44.45 12.76 -22.92
CA GLU A 130 -43.03 12.42 -23.09
C GLU A 130 -42.12 13.58 -22.67
N LEU A 131 -42.41 14.83 -23.04
CA LEU A 131 -41.64 16.00 -22.62
C LEU A 131 -41.72 16.22 -21.10
N LYS A 132 -42.88 15.99 -20.49
CA LYS A 132 -43.06 16.06 -19.04
C LYS A 132 -42.29 14.95 -18.34
N TYR A 133 -42.35 13.72 -18.86
CA TYR A 133 -41.56 12.60 -18.37
C TYR A 133 -40.06 12.86 -18.51
N MET A 134 -39.60 13.41 -19.64
CA MET A 134 -38.21 13.78 -19.85
C MET A 134 -37.76 14.93 -18.94
N LYS A 135 -38.59 15.95 -18.71
CA LYS A 135 -38.29 17.04 -17.77
C LYS A 135 -38.24 16.55 -16.32
N GLU A 136 -39.17 15.68 -15.92
CA GLU A 136 -39.21 15.10 -14.58
C GLU A 136 -38.04 14.12 -14.37
N PHE A 137 -37.74 13.28 -15.36
CA PHE A 137 -36.57 12.39 -15.37
C PHE A 137 -35.26 13.18 -15.35
N ALA A 138 -35.13 14.24 -16.14
CA ALA A 138 -33.97 15.13 -16.11
C ALA A 138 -33.83 15.86 -14.77
N GLY A 139 -34.93 16.32 -14.17
CA GLY A 139 -34.94 16.94 -12.84
C GLY A 139 -34.55 15.96 -11.72
N LEU A 140 -35.08 14.73 -11.78
CA LEU A 140 -34.71 13.65 -10.85
C LEU A 140 -33.25 13.23 -11.03
N THR A 141 -32.77 13.10 -12.27
CA THR A 141 -31.38 12.78 -12.58
C THR A 141 -30.45 13.89 -12.10
N LYS A 142 -30.77 15.17 -12.36
CA LYS A 142 -30.04 16.33 -11.85
C LYS A 142 -29.96 16.32 -10.33
N THR A 143 -31.09 16.08 -9.65
CA THR A 143 -31.15 16.00 -8.18
C THR A 143 -30.35 14.82 -7.64
N SER A 144 -30.38 13.67 -8.31
CA SER A 144 -29.61 12.48 -7.93
C SER A 144 -28.11 12.70 -8.14
N LEU A 145 -27.70 13.37 -9.22
CA LEU A 145 -26.31 13.73 -9.49
C LEU A 145 -25.78 14.71 -8.45
N PHE A 146 -26.57 15.73 -8.05
CA PHE A 146 -26.18 16.63 -6.95
C PHE A 146 -26.01 15.90 -5.63
N LYS A 147 -26.96 15.03 -5.26
CA LYS A 147 -26.84 14.24 -4.03
C LYS A 147 -25.62 13.30 -4.05
N MET A 148 -25.31 12.73 -5.20
CA MET A 148 -24.13 11.87 -5.37
C MET A 148 -22.84 12.69 -5.30
N ALA A 149 -22.79 13.86 -5.95
CA ALA A 149 -21.67 14.78 -5.88
C ALA A 149 -21.42 15.30 -4.46
N ASP A 150 -22.48 15.72 -3.75
CA ASP A 150 -22.40 16.14 -2.35
C ASP A 150 -21.89 15.00 -1.46
N SER A 151 -22.41 13.78 -1.65
CA SER A 151 -21.94 12.61 -0.89
C SER A 151 -20.48 12.28 -1.19
N ILE A 152 -20.05 12.38 -2.44
CA ILE A 152 -18.65 12.17 -2.85
C ILE A 152 -17.76 13.27 -2.28
N ASP A 153 -18.15 14.54 -2.31
CA ASP A 153 -17.33 15.64 -1.75
C ASP A 153 -17.19 15.47 -0.23
N ILE A 154 -18.25 15.08 0.49
CA ILE A 154 -18.17 14.79 1.93
C ILE A 154 -17.24 13.60 2.20
N GLU A 155 -17.37 12.50 1.45
CA GLU A 155 -16.54 11.31 1.64
C GLU A 155 -15.07 11.59 1.28
N LEU A 156 -14.81 12.33 0.21
CA LEU A 156 -13.48 12.81 -0.17
C LEU A 156 -12.91 13.75 0.90
N GLN A 157 -13.68 14.69 1.43
CA GLN A 157 -13.22 15.58 2.51
C GLN A 157 -12.80 14.77 3.74
N ASN A 158 -13.59 13.77 4.13
CA ASN A 158 -13.23 12.88 5.24
C ASN A 158 -11.96 12.08 4.95
N ASN A 159 -11.84 11.51 3.76
CA ASN A 159 -10.65 10.76 3.34
C ASN A 159 -9.40 11.66 3.23
N ILE A 160 -9.54 12.90 2.74
CA ILE A 160 -8.47 13.91 2.70
C ILE A 160 -8.00 14.22 4.12
N GLN A 161 -8.93 14.45 5.05
CA GLN A 161 -8.60 14.72 6.44
C GLN A 161 -7.87 13.53 7.08
N GLU A 162 -8.33 12.31 6.84
CA GLU A 162 -7.68 11.10 7.34
C GLU A 162 -6.28 10.93 6.74
N ILE A 163 -6.13 11.08 5.42
CA ILE A 163 -4.83 10.99 4.74
C ILE A 163 -3.87 12.07 5.23
N THR A 164 -4.35 13.29 5.45
CA THR A 164 -3.53 14.39 6.00
C THR A 164 -3.01 14.02 7.39
N VAL A 165 -3.88 13.51 8.27
CA VAL A 165 -3.48 13.06 9.61
C VAL A 165 -2.48 11.90 9.53
N GLN A 166 -2.65 10.96 8.59
CA GLN A 166 -1.70 9.86 8.40
C GLN A 166 -0.35 10.34 7.85
N ALA A 167 -0.35 11.32 6.93
CA ALA A 167 0.86 11.91 6.38
C ALA A 167 1.64 12.71 7.43
N GLU A 168 0.94 13.47 8.28
CA GLU A 168 1.54 14.16 9.44
C GLU A 168 2.18 13.15 10.40
N ARG A 169 1.48 12.07 10.73
CA ARG A 169 2.03 10.98 11.55
C ARG A 169 3.24 10.30 10.91
N ALA A 170 3.21 10.08 9.59
CA ALA A 170 4.34 9.50 8.87
C ALA A 170 5.57 10.43 8.93
N ASN A 171 5.39 11.73 8.77
CA ASN A 171 6.45 12.73 8.90
C ASN A 171 7.01 12.81 10.35
N ASP A 172 6.14 12.75 11.35
CA ASP A 172 6.57 12.68 12.76
C ASP A 172 7.44 11.44 13.03
N ILE A 173 7.00 10.27 12.55
CA ILE A 173 7.75 9.01 12.67
C ILE A 173 9.09 9.11 11.91
N ALA A 174 9.08 9.67 10.70
CA ALA A 174 10.27 9.85 9.89
C ALA A 174 11.28 10.79 10.57
N THR A 175 10.81 11.88 11.19
CA THR A 175 11.64 12.80 11.99
C THR A 175 12.25 12.10 13.20
N GLN A 176 11.47 11.29 13.94
CA GLN A 176 11.99 10.50 15.06
C GLN A 176 13.01 9.45 14.59
N LEU A 177 12.76 8.78 13.47
CA LEU A 177 13.67 7.81 12.88
C LEU A 177 14.99 8.46 12.48
N LYS A 178 14.95 9.65 11.87
CA LYS A 178 16.16 10.41 11.50
C LYS A 178 16.97 10.79 12.73
N GLN A 179 16.34 11.30 13.77
CA GLN A 179 17.02 11.64 15.03
C GLN A 179 17.64 10.39 15.68
N SER A 180 16.92 9.27 15.67
CA SER A 180 17.40 7.99 16.19
C SER A 180 18.60 7.48 15.39
N ALA A 181 18.52 7.49 14.06
CA ALA A 181 19.60 7.09 13.17
C ALA A 181 20.84 7.96 13.37
N GLN A 182 20.70 9.29 13.44
CA GLN A 182 21.82 10.19 13.74
C GLN A 182 22.45 9.91 15.11
N ALA A 183 21.63 9.64 16.13
CA ALA A 183 22.13 9.29 17.46
C ALA A 183 22.86 7.94 17.48
N VAL A 184 22.36 6.95 16.73
CA VAL A 184 23.02 5.64 16.56
C VAL A 184 24.34 5.79 15.79
N GLY A 185 24.39 6.61 14.74
CA GLY A 185 25.62 6.92 14.01
C GLY A 185 26.69 7.52 14.93
N GLY A 186 26.36 8.58 15.67
CA GLY A 186 27.31 9.21 16.60
C GLY A 186 27.75 8.29 17.76
N LYS A 187 26.88 7.40 18.23
CA LYS A 187 27.27 6.35 19.20
C LYS A 187 28.21 5.32 18.57
N SER A 188 28.00 4.96 17.32
CA SER A 188 28.87 4.02 16.59
C SER A 188 30.25 4.60 16.38
N ASP A 189 30.36 5.89 16.06
CA ASP A 189 31.64 6.61 15.98
C ASP A 189 32.36 6.59 17.34
N THR A 190 31.64 6.85 18.44
CA THR A 190 32.21 6.78 19.80
C THR A 190 32.72 5.37 20.15
N VAL A 191 31.98 4.32 19.73
CA VAL A 191 32.41 2.92 19.91
C VAL A 191 33.66 2.63 19.08
N ALA A 192 33.72 3.11 17.83
CA ALA A 192 34.89 2.94 16.96
C ALA A 192 36.14 3.62 17.56
N ASP A 193 36.01 4.84 18.09
CA ASP A 193 37.10 5.54 18.78
C ASP A 193 37.58 4.77 20.02
N GLY A 194 36.64 4.27 20.84
CA GLY A 194 36.95 3.44 22.01
C GLY A 194 37.65 2.13 21.63
N ALA A 195 37.22 1.50 20.53
CA ALA A 195 37.85 0.30 20.00
C ALA A 195 39.27 0.57 19.47
N ALA A 196 39.49 1.70 18.78
CA ALA A 196 40.82 2.11 18.34
C ALA A 196 41.79 2.31 19.52
N GLN A 197 41.32 2.96 20.60
CA GLN A 197 42.11 3.10 21.83
C GLN A 197 42.38 1.74 22.51
N ALA A 198 41.40 0.84 22.52
CA ALA A 198 41.59 -0.52 23.04
C ALA A 198 42.63 -1.32 22.21
N LEU A 199 42.68 -1.12 20.90
CA LEU A 199 43.67 -1.73 20.02
C LEU A 199 45.09 -1.21 20.31
N GLU A 200 45.23 0.08 20.59
CA GLU A 200 46.50 0.66 21.03
C GLU A 200 46.94 0.08 22.38
N ASN A 201 46.02 0.00 23.34
CA ASN A 201 46.29 -0.58 24.66
C ASN A 201 46.73 -2.05 24.57
N THR A 202 46.05 -2.87 23.78
CA THR A 202 46.43 -4.27 23.57
C THR A 202 47.80 -4.39 22.90
N THR A 203 48.14 -3.51 21.95
CA THR A 203 49.49 -3.44 21.36
C THR A 203 50.56 -3.12 22.42
N ASN A 204 50.27 -2.19 23.35
CA ASN A 204 51.17 -1.87 24.46
C ASN A 204 51.35 -3.04 25.44
N VAL A 205 50.28 -3.79 25.73
CA VAL A 205 50.37 -4.99 26.58
C VAL A 205 51.17 -6.09 25.88
N GLN A 206 50.99 -6.29 24.57
CA GLN A 206 51.78 -7.26 23.80
C GLN A 206 53.28 -6.96 23.89
N ARG A 207 53.67 -5.70 23.63
CA ARG A 207 55.07 -5.26 23.77
C ARG A 207 55.61 -5.51 25.18
N SER A 208 54.79 -5.30 26.20
CA SER A 208 55.17 -5.55 27.60
C SER A 208 55.35 -7.05 27.88
N ALA A 209 54.49 -7.91 27.30
CA ALA A 209 54.63 -9.35 27.40
C ALA A 209 55.91 -9.86 26.70
N GLU A 210 56.26 -9.31 25.54
CA GLU A 210 57.52 -9.64 24.84
C GLU A 210 58.76 -9.26 25.67
N LEU A 211 58.75 -8.07 26.28
CA LEU A 211 59.81 -7.64 27.20
C LEU A 211 59.89 -8.55 28.44
N LEU A 212 58.76 -8.94 29.01
CA LEU A 212 58.72 -9.89 30.14
C LEU A 212 59.26 -11.26 29.75
N SER A 213 58.94 -11.77 28.54
CA SER A 213 59.46 -13.03 28.04
C SER A 213 60.99 -13.00 27.95
N THR A 214 61.54 -11.91 27.41
CA THR A 214 62.98 -11.71 27.32
C THR A 214 63.63 -11.63 28.71
N ALA A 215 63.00 -10.95 29.67
CA ALA A 215 63.50 -10.88 31.04
C ALA A 215 63.47 -12.26 31.74
N VAL A 216 62.43 -13.06 31.52
CA VAL A 216 62.32 -14.42 32.05
C VAL A 216 63.43 -15.32 31.50
N GLU A 217 63.73 -15.24 30.21
CA GLU A 217 64.83 -16.00 29.59
C GLU A 217 66.19 -15.61 30.18
N GLU A 218 66.43 -14.30 30.35
CA GLU A 218 67.66 -13.79 30.96
C GLU A 218 67.82 -14.26 32.41
N ILE A 219 66.76 -14.17 33.21
CA ILE A 219 66.77 -14.64 34.61
C ILE A 219 67.01 -16.16 34.64
N SER A 220 66.41 -16.92 33.74
CA SER A 220 66.62 -18.38 33.63
C SER A 220 68.11 -18.70 33.40
N ARG A 221 68.75 -17.99 32.46
CA ARG A 221 70.19 -18.13 32.19
C ARG A 221 71.04 -17.76 33.41
N GLN A 222 70.70 -16.69 34.13
CA GLN A 222 71.41 -16.30 35.36
C GLN A 222 71.25 -17.32 36.48
N MET A 223 70.10 -17.99 36.58
CA MET A 223 69.88 -19.07 37.55
C MET A 223 70.70 -20.32 37.24
N GLU A 224 70.88 -20.65 35.96
CA GLU A 224 71.77 -21.74 35.53
C GLU A 224 73.22 -21.44 35.91
N GLN A 225 73.72 -20.23 35.62
CA GLN A 225 75.05 -19.78 36.04
C GLN A 225 75.22 -19.78 37.57
N THR A 226 74.19 -19.37 38.31
CA THR A 226 74.21 -19.40 39.78
C THR A 226 74.34 -20.82 40.32
N THR A 227 73.67 -21.78 39.68
CA THR A 227 73.76 -23.21 40.02
C THR A 227 75.18 -23.74 39.79
N GLU A 228 75.80 -23.41 38.64
CA GLU A 228 77.18 -23.80 38.35
C GLU A 228 78.18 -23.22 39.37
N LEU A 229 78.04 -21.93 39.71
CA LEU A 229 78.88 -21.27 40.72
C LEU A 229 78.74 -21.90 42.10
N THR A 230 77.51 -22.24 42.49
CA THR A 230 77.21 -22.90 43.78
C THR A 230 77.84 -24.29 43.83
N GLN A 231 77.74 -25.07 42.74
CA GLN A 231 78.37 -26.39 42.64
C GLN A 231 79.91 -26.32 42.67
N SER A 232 80.49 -25.29 42.04
CA SER A 232 81.93 -25.01 42.13
C SER A 232 82.35 -24.67 43.57
N ALA A 233 81.58 -23.84 44.27
CA ALA A 233 81.82 -23.49 45.67
C ALA A 233 81.77 -24.71 46.60
N VAL A 234 80.82 -25.64 46.39
CA VAL A 234 80.79 -26.94 47.11
C VAL A 234 82.09 -27.71 46.92
N THR A 235 82.57 -27.78 45.67
CA THR A 235 83.81 -28.50 45.33
C THR A 235 85.03 -27.88 46.02
N ILE A 236 85.13 -26.54 46.01
CA ILE A 236 86.22 -25.80 46.67
C ILE A 236 86.16 -25.98 48.19
N SER A 237 84.97 -25.93 48.78
CA SER A 237 84.76 -26.12 50.23
C SER A 237 85.21 -27.52 50.67
N ASN A 238 84.81 -28.58 49.93
CA ASN A 238 85.24 -29.96 50.20
C ASN A 238 86.78 -30.13 50.09
N LYS A 239 87.41 -29.51 49.10
CA LYS A 239 88.88 -29.56 48.94
C LYS A 239 89.60 -28.83 50.09
N THR A 240 89.06 -27.70 50.52
CA THR A 240 89.59 -26.95 51.66
C THR A 240 89.47 -27.78 52.94
N GLN A 241 88.31 -28.43 53.16
CA GLN A 241 88.08 -29.31 54.29
C GLN A 241 89.10 -30.46 54.36
N GLN A 242 89.36 -31.14 53.24
CA GLN A 242 90.39 -32.18 53.16
C GLN A 242 91.79 -31.65 53.50
N SER A 243 92.13 -30.45 53.03
CA SER A 243 93.43 -29.83 53.33
C SER A 243 93.59 -29.54 54.83
N ILE A 244 92.52 -29.10 55.48
CA ILE A 244 92.50 -28.85 56.93
C ILE A 244 92.62 -30.14 57.73
N PHE A 245 91.95 -31.23 57.32
CA PHE A 245 92.15 -32.54 57.95
C PHE A 245 93.61 -33.02 57.85
N GLY A 246 94.27 -32.76 56.71
CA GLY A 246 95.71 -33.04 56.57
C GLY A 246 96.58 -32.22 57.54
N LEU A 247 96.22 -30.97 57.82
CA LEU A 247 96.91 -30.14 58.82
C LEU A 247 96.68 -30.65 60.26
N GLU A 248 95.46 -31.10 60.56
CA GLU A 248 95.14 -31.71 61.85
C GLU A 248 95.99 -32.97 62.11
N GLU A 249 96.10 -33.84 61.11
CA GLU A 249 96.92 -35.05 61.17
C GLU A 249 98.42 -34.72 61.33
N ALA A 250 98.92 -33.74 60.57
CA ALA A 250 100.30 -33.28 60.69
C ALA A 250 100.60 -32.72 62.10
N ALA A 251 99.68 -31.94 62.68
CA ALA A 251 99.82 -31.42 64.03
C ALA A 251 99.84 -32.53 65.09
N LYS A 252 98.98 -33.55 64.96
CA LYS A 252 98.99 -34.74 65.83
C LYS A 252 100.30 -35.53 65.73
N ASN A 253 100.85 -35.67 64.52
CA ASN A 253 102.14 -36.34 64.33
C ASN A 253 103.29 -35.57 64.99
N ILE A 254 103.29 -34.23 64.90
CA ILE A 254 104.27 -33.39 65.59
C ILE A 254 104.16 -33.53 67.11
N GLU A 255 102.93 -33.55 67.66
CA GLU A 255 102.70 -33.77 69.08
C GLU A 255 103.31 -35.10 69.57
N GLY A 256 103.15 -36.17 68.80
CA GLY A 256 103.78 -37.47 69.08
C GLY A 256 105.31 -37.40 69.10
N ILE A 257 105.92 -36.69 68.15
CA ILE A 257 107.37 -36.48 68.09
C ILE A 257 107.85 -35.66 69.30
N ILE A 258 107.16 -34.58 69.65
CA ILE A 258 107.49 -33.75 70.81
C ILE A 258 107.42 -34.56 72.10
N GLY A 259 106.42 -35.42 72.26
CA GLY A 259 106.31 -36.34 73.39
C GLY A 259 107.53 -37.26 73.52
N LEU A 260 108.03 -37.80 72.40
CA LEU A 260 109.26 -38.60 72.37
C LEU A 260 110.50 -37.77 72.76
N ILE A 261 110.65 -36.56 72.22
CA ILE A 261 111.79 -35.69 72.56
C ILE A 261 111.75 -35.31 74.05
N ASN A 262 110.57 -35.07 74.62
CA ASN A 262 110.41 -34.76 76.04
C ASN A 262 110.87 -35.94 76.92
N ASN A 263 110.51 -37.17 76.52
CA ASN A 263 111.01 -38.38 77.17
C ASN A 263 112.55 -38.48 77.12
N ILE A 264 113.15 -38.22 75.95
CA ILE A 264 114.62 -38.22 75.77
C ILE A 264 115.30 -37.14 76.63
N ALA A 265 114.73 -35.93 76.68
CA ALA A 265 115.26 -34.83 77.49
C ALA A 265 115.22 -35.17 78.98
N ARG A 266 114.10 -35.73 79.48
CA ARG A 266 113.99 -36.22 80.86
C ARG A 266 115.00 -37.32 81.18
N GLN A 267 115.18 -38.29 80.27
CA GLN A 267 116.15 -39.36 80.45
C GLN A 267 117.59 -38.83 80.45
N THR A 268 117.92 -37.90 79.55
CA THR A 268 119.21 -37.21 79.50
C THR A 268 119.49 -36.44 80.78
N ASN A 269 118.49 -35.73 81.31
CA ASN A 269 118.60 -35.01 82.58
C ASN A 269 118.86 -35.97 83.76
N LEU A 270 118.20 -37.12 83.81
CA LEU A 270 118.46 -38.16 84.81
C LEU A 270 119.86 -38.77 84.68
N LEU A 271 120.31 -39.05 83.45
CA LEU A 271 121.67 -39.55 83.19
C LEU A 271 122.74 -38.53 83.62
N ALA A 272 122.54 -37.25 83.28
CA ALA A 272 123.44 -36.17 83.66
C ALA A 272 123.46 -35.94 85.18
N LEU A 273 122.32 -36.11 85.86
CA LEU A 273 122.24 -36.07 87.31
C LEU A 273 123.06 -37.21 87.94
N ASN A 274 122.88 -38.44 87.46
CA ASN A 274 123.66 -39.59 87.93
C ASN A 274 125.16 -39.39 87.69
N ALA A 275 125.55 -38.85 86.54
CA ALA A 275 126.95 -38.51 86.25
C ALA A 275 127.50 -37.41 87.17
N THR A 276 126.69 -36.41 87.51
CA THR A 276 127.08 -35.36 88.47
C THR A 276 127.33 -35.93 89.86
N ILE A 277 126.48 -36.88 90.30
CA ILE A 277 126.62 -37.58 91.59
C ILE A 277 127.93 -38.39 91.61
N GLU A 278 128.21 -39.16 90.55
CA GLU A 278 129.42 -39.99 90.51
C GLU A 278 130.70 -39.13 90.36
N ALA A 279 130.63 -38.03 89.62
CA ALA A 279 131.73 -37.06 89.53
C ALA A 279 132.03 -36.40 90.89
N ALA A 280 131.00 -36.08 91.69
CA ALA A 280 131.18 -35.59 93.05
C ALA A 280 131.81 -36.67 93.96
N ARG A 281 131.44 -37.94 93.76
CA ARG A 281 131.97 -39.09 94.51
C ARG A 281 133.46 -39.35 94.22
N ALA A 282 133.92 -39.06 93.00
CA ALA A 282 135.33 -39.16 92.61
C ALA A 282 136.23 -38.03 93.15
N GLY A 283 135.68 -37.03 93.85
CA GLY A 283 136.43 -35.94 94.47
C GLY A 283 137.18 -35.07 93.46
N ASP A 284 138.45 -34.76 93.72
CA ASP A 284 139.25 -33.86 92.88
C ASP A 284 139.49 -34.40 91.45
N ALA A 285 139.54 -35.72 91.27
CA ALA A 285 139.70 -36.35 89.97
C ALA A 285 138.43 -36.21 89.07
N GLY A 286 137.27 -35.97 89.67
CA GLY A 286 135.98 -35.87 88.98
C GLY A 286 135.58 -34.46 88.54
N LYS A 287 136.34 -33.41 88.89
CA LYS A 287 135.94 -32.00 88.66
C LYS A 287 135.63 -31.68 87.20
N GLY A 288 136.44 -32.17 86.25
CA GLY A 288 136.19 -31.96 84.82
C GLY A 288 134.90 -32.64 84.33
N PHE A 289 134.63 -33.86 84.81
CA PHE A 289 133.38 -34.58 84.51
C PHE A 289 132.16 -33.91 85.15
N ALA A 290 132.30 -33.35 86.36
CA ALA A 290 131.21 -32.64 87.03
C ALA A 290 130.75 -31.41 86.25
N VAL A 291 131.68 -30.66 85.63
CA VAL A 291 131.36 -29.50 84.79
C VAL A 291 130.58 -29.95 83.54
N VAL A 292 131.04 -30.99 82.85
CA VAL A 292 130.33 -31.53 81.67
C VAL A 292 128.94 -32.05 82.05
N ALA A 293 128.82 -32.80 83.14
CA ALA A 293 127.54 -33.34 83.59
C ALA A 293 126.55 -32.24 83.97
N SER A 294 127.01 -31.15 84.61
CA SER A 294 126.18 -29.98 84.90
C SER A 294 125.72 -29.27 83.62
N GLU A 295 126.59 -29.13 82.62
CA GLU A 295 126.25 -28.51 81.34
C GLU A 295 125.21 -29.34 80.57
N VAL A 296 125.38 -30.66 80.52
CA VAL A 296 124.39 -31.58 79.92
C VAL A 296 123.04 -31.49 80.65
N LYS A 297 123.06 -31.42 81.99
CA LYS A 297 121.85 -31.24 82.80
C LYS A 297 121.15 -29.92 82.48
N ALA A 298 121.91 -28.82 82.35
CA ALA A 298 121.39 -27.51 81.99
C ALA A 298 120.78 -27.52 80.57
N LEU A 299 121.47 -28.12 79.59
CA LEU A 299 120.96 -28.30 78.23
C LEU A 299 119.64 -29.10 78.23
N ALA A 300 119.58 -30.22 78.93
CA ALA A 300 118.36 -31.04 79.00
C ALA A 300 117.18 -30.27 79.62
N GLY A 301 117.45 -29.45 80.64
CA GLY A 301 116.46 -28.54 81.24
C GLY A 301 116.02 -27.42 80.29
N GLN A 302 116.93 -26.89 79.47
CA GLN A 302 116.60 -25.93 78.40
C GLN A 302 115.74 -26.60 77.32
N THR A 303 116.10 -27.80 76.87
CA THR A 303 115.33 -28.60 75.90
C THR A 303 113.90 -28.84 76.38
N THR A 304 113.72 -29.21 77.66
CA THR A 304 112.38 -29.42 78.23
C THR A 304 111.53 -28.15 78.17
N ARG A 305 112.11 -26.99 78.52
CA ARG A 305 111.42 -25.70 78.45
C ARG A 305 111.04 -25.31 77.01
N SER A 306 111.94 -25.51 76.05
CA SER A 306 111.64 -25.28 74.63
C SER A 306 110.53 -26.20 74.13
N ILE A 307 110.49 -27.45 74.58
CA ILE A 307 109.41 -28.39 74.27
C ILE A 307 108.06 -27.92 74.82
N ASP A 308 108.01 -27.40 76.04
CA ASP A 308 106.77 -26.85 76.61
C ASP A 308 106.23 -25.66 75.78
N GLU A 309 107.12 -24.79 75.28
CA GLU A 309 106.74 -23.70 74.37
C GLU A 309 106.23 -24.21 73.02
N ILE A 310 106.92 -25.15 72.39
CA ILE A 310 106.47 -25.75 71.12
C ILE A 310 105.11 -26.44 71.31
N THR A 311 104.92 -27.16 72.43
CA THR A 311 103.64 -27.81 72.74
C THR A 311 102.50 -26.79 72.82
N LYS A 312 102.72 -25.62 73.47
CA LYS A 312 101.73 -24.54 73.48
C LYS A 312 101.41 -24.04 72.07
N HIS A 313 102.41 -23.89 71.20
CA HIS A 313 102.19 -23.48 69.81
C HIS A 313 101.39 -24.52 69.01
N ILE A 314 101.69 -25.81 69.17
CA ILE A 314 100.96 -26.90 68.50
C ILE A 314 99.50 -26.94 68.97
N ASN A 315 99.24 -26.82 70.27
CA ASN A 315 97.87 -26.74 70.79
C ASN A 315 97.11 -25.53 70.23
N GLY A 316 97.78 -24.38 70.08
CA GLY A 316 97.21 -23.20 69.43
C GLY A 316 96.88 -23.44 67.95
N ILE A 317 97.74 -24.15 67.22
CA ILE A 317 97.49 -24.55 65.82
C ILE A 317 96.30 -25.50 65.74
N GLN A 318 96.23 -26.53 66.59
CA GLN A 318 95.11 -27.47 66.62
C GLN A 318 93.77 -26.78 66.92
N ALA A 319 93.76 -25.83 67.88
CA ALA A 319 92.56 -25.04 68.15
C ALA A 319 92.12 -24.22 66.92
N LYS A 320 93.06 -23.58 66.23
CA LYS A 320 92.77 -22.82 64.99
C LYS A 320 92.31 -23.70 63.83
N VAL A 321 92.84 -24.92 63.73
CA VAL A 321 92.37 -25.92 62.77
C VAL A 321 90.93 -26.34 63.08
N SER A 322 90.59 -26.57 64.35
CA SER A 322 89.22 -26.88 64.78
C SER A 322 88.23 -25.74 64.50
N ASP A 323 88.64 -24.49 64.76
CA ASP A 323 87.84 -23.30 64.41
C ASP A 323 87.55 -23.31 62.89
N ALA A 324 88.59 -23.52 62.07
CA ALA A 324 88.47 -23.51 60.61
C ALA A 324 87.60 -24.65 60.05
N VAL A 325 87.59 -25.84 60.67
CA VAL A 325 86.63 -26.91 60.31
C VAL A 325 85.20 -26.46 60.55
N THR A 326 84.94 -25.80 61.67
CA THR A 326 83.61 -25.28 62.03
C THR A 326 83.15 -24.21 61.04
N ASP A 327 84.04 -23.29 60.68
CA ASP A 327 83.76 -22.24 59.70
C ASP A 327 83.42 -22.82 58.32
N ILE A 328 84.14 -23.86 57.88
CA ILE A 328 83.84 -24.55 56.61
C ILE A 328 82.48 -25.23 56.63
N ASP A 329 82.08 -25.85 57.74
CA ASP A 329 80.76 -26.48 57.85
C ASP A 329 79.62 -25.45 57.77
N GLN A 330 79.82 -24.28 58.38
CA GLN A 330 78.89 -23.15 58.25
C GLN A 330 78.83 -22.60 56.82
N ILE A 331 79.97 -22.52 56.13
CA ILE A 331 80.02 -22.14 54.70
C ILE A 331 79.23 -23.16 53.87
N LYS A 332 79.42 -24.46 54.09
CA LYS A 332 78.69 -25.51 53.37
C LYS A 332 77.17 -25.40 53.59
N THR A 333 76.74 -25.22 54.83
CA THR A 333 75.33 -25.00 55.16
C THR A 333 74.76 -23.76 54.46
N SER A 334 75.55 -22.71 54.33
CA SER A 334 75.15 -21.48 53.63
C SER A 334 75.02 -21.69 52.12
N ILE A 335 75.95 -22.45 51.51
CA ILE A 335 75.89 -22.84 50.10
C ILE A 335 74.65 -23.70 49.83
N ASP A 336 74.33 -24.67 50.68
CA ASP A 336 73.13 -25.51 50.54
C ASP A 336 71.83 -24.68 50.58
N LYS A 337 71.78 -23.65 51.43
CA LYS A 337 70.65 -22.70 51.48
C LYS A 337 70.54 -21.86 50.20
N VAL A 338 71.67 -21.45 49.63
CA VAL A 338 71.70 -20.73 48.34
C VAL A 338 71.16 -21.65 47.24
N GLN A 339 71.61 -22.90 47.17
CA GLN A 339 71.13 -23.88 46.18
C GLN A 339 69.61 -24.08 46.28
N ALA A 340 69.09 -24.31 47.49
CA ALA A 340 67.65 -24.49 47.71
C ALA A 340 66.83 -23.24 47.31
N SER A 341 67.38 -22.04 47.54
CA SER A 341 66.72 -20.78 47.13
C SER A 341 66.73 -20.62 45.61
N SER A 342 67.83 -20.93 44.94
CA SER A 342 67.94 -20.92 43.49
C SER A 342 66.96 -21.89 42.82
N ASP A 343 66.75 -23.07 43.41
CA ASP A 343 65.77 -24.04 42.91
C ASP A 343 64.32 -23.53 42.99
N ILE A 344 63.98 -22.82 44.07
CA ILE A 344 62.66 -22.18 44.24
C ILE A 344 62.49 -21.07 43.19
N ILE A 345 63.51 -20.21 43.03
CA ILE A 345 63.47 -19.11 42.05
C ILE A 345 63.30 -19.68 40.64
N ARG A 346 64.06 -20.71 40.24
CA ARG A 346 63.91 -21.35 38.93
C ARG A 346 62.49 -21.80 38.66
N LYS A 347 61.87 -22.50 39.62
CA LYS A 347 60.48 -22.96 39.49
C LYS A 347 59.49 -21.79 39.31
N GLU A 348 59.74 -20.67 39.99
CA GLU A 348 58.86 -19.51 39.88
C GLU A 348 59.08 -18.73 38.58
N VAL A 349 60.31 -18.70 38.07
CA VAL A 349 60.64 -18.17 36.74
C VAL A 349 59.96 -18.99 35.64
N ASP A 350 59.94 -20.33 35.75
CA ASP A 350 59.21 -21.20 34.81
C ASP A 350 57.70 -20.88 34.79
N ARG A 351 57.10 -20.70 35.97
CA ARG A 351 55.69 -20.29 36.11
C ARG A 351 55.43 -18.92 35.53
N GLN A 352 56.31 -17.96 35.81
CA GLN A 352 56.22 -16.61 35.27
C GLN A 352 56.32 -16.61 33.74
N GLY A 353 57.18 -17.46 33.16
CA GLY A 353 57.27 -17.68 31.73
C GLY A 353 55.97 -18.25 31.12
N ALA A 354 55.35 -19.23 31.78
CA ALA A 354 54.06 -19.77 31.36
C ALA A 354 52.94 -18.70 31.39
N ALA A 355 52.84 -17.94 32.49
CA ALA A 355 51.86 -16.87 32.62
C ALA A 355 52.08 -15.76 31.58
N THR A 356 53.33 -15.42 31.26
CA THR A 356 53.66 -14.42 30.24
C THR A 356 53.21 -14.86 28.85
N ARG A 357 53.37 -16.15 28.51
CA ARG A 357 52.85 -16.72 27.24
C ARG A 357 51.32 -16.69 27.19
N GLU A 358 50.66 -17.00 28.29
CA GLU A 358 49.19 -16.95 28.38
C GLU A 358 48.66 -15.52 28.22
N ILE A 359 49.34 -14.52 28.79
CA ILE A 359 49.04 -13.10 28.56
C ILE A 359 49.17 -12.76 27.08
N ALA A 360 50.25 -13.20 26.41
CA ALA A 360 50.45 -12.93 24.98
C ALA A 360 49.32 -13.51 24.11
N VAL A 361 48.87 -14.73 24.40
CA VAL A 361 47.71 -15.35 23.72
C VAL A 361 46.43 -14.56 24.01
N SER A 362 46.16 -14.23 25.27
CA SER A 362 44.96 -13.47 25.67
C SER A 362 44.89 -12.09 25.00
N VAL A 363 46.05 -11.45 24.83
CA VAL A 363 46.14 -10.16 24.12
C VAL A 363 45.85 -10.31 22.63
N ALA A 364 46.31 -11.40 22.00
CA ALA A 364 46.00 -11.68 20.60
C ALA A 364 44.47 -11.86 20.39
N ASP A 365 43.82 -12.63 21.26
CA ASP A 365 42.37 -12.83 21.22
C ASP A 365 41.60 -11.52 21.48
N ALA A 366 42.08 -10.70 22.41
CA ALA A 366 41.52 -9.38 22.68
C ALA A 366 41.63 -8.46 21.45
N ARG A 367 42.76 -8.48 20.74
CA ARG A 367 42.93 -7.71 19.49
C ARG A 367 41.92 -8.12 18.43
N THR A 368 41.74 -9.41 18.20
CA THR A 368 40.74 -9.93 17.26
C THR A 368 39.33 -9.49 17.66
N SER A 369 39.00 -9.60 18.95
CA SER A 369 37.69 -9.18 19.47
C SER A 369 37.44 -7.67 19.25
N VAL A 370 38.45 -6.84 19.50
CA VAL A 370 38.38 -5.39 19.26
C VAL A 370 38.18 -5.08 17.77
N GLN A 371 38.86 -5.80 16.87
CA GLN A 371 38.67 -5.64 15.42
C GLN A 371 37.22 -5.95 15.00
N THR A 372 36.64 -7.04 15.50
CA THR A 372 35.22 -7.38 15.25
C THR A 372 34.27 -6.30 15.76
N VAL A 373 34.56 -5.68 16.91
CA VAL A 373 33.77 -4.56 17.43
C VAL A 373 33.87 -3.33 16.52
N THR A 374 35.06 -3.01 16.01
CA THR A 374 35.26 -1.91 15.06
C THR A 374 34.50 -2.13 13.77
N GLU A 375 34.54 -3.35 13.21
CA GLU A 375 33.78 -3.74 12.02
C GLU A 375 32.27 -3.61 12.27
N GLY A 376 31.77 -4.14 13.39
CA GLY A 376 30.36 -4.02 13.74
C GLY A 376 29.90 -2.56 13.95
N ALA A 377 30.74 -1.71 14.53
CA ALA A 377 30.44 -0.27 14.67
C ALA A 377 30.39 0.42 13.30
N HIS A 378 31.27 0.05 12.38
CA HIS A 378 31.26 0.56 11.02
C HIS A 378 29.97 0.18 10.27
N ASP A 379 29.56 -1.09 10.35
CA ASP A 379 28.33 -1.59 9.73
C ASP A 379 27.09 -0.87 10.28
N ILE A 380 27.01 -0.66 11.60
CA ILE A 380 25.91 0.08 12.22
C ILE A 380 25.88 1.55 11.76
N SER A 381 27.05 2.17 11.58
CA SER A 381 27.14 3.55 11.06
C SER A 381 26.64 3.66 9.62
N ILE A 382 26.93 2.66 8.77
CA ILE A 382 26.40 2.56 7.41
C ILE A 382 24.87 2.40 7.44
N GLU A 383 24.35 1.48 8.25
CA GLU A 383 22.91 1.23 8.40
C GLU A 383 22.17 2.49 8.88
N ALA A 384 22.75 3.20 9.86
CA ALA A 384 22.23 4.47 10.34
C ALA A 384 22.17 5.53 9.23
N THR A 385 23.20 5.62 8.39
CA THR A 385 23.22 6.53 7.24
C THR A 385 22.15 6.15 6.21
N SER A 386 21.97 4.84 5.95
CA SER A 386 20.93 4.35 5.05
C SER A 386 19.52 4.69 5.56
N ASN A 387 19.27 4.55 6.87
CA ASN A 387 17.99 4.93 7.48
C ASN A 387 17.67 6.42 7.31
N VAL A 388 18.67 7.30 7.32
CA VAL A 388 18.48 8.73 7.01
C VAL A 388 18.03 8.91 5.55
N GLY A 389 18.56 8.12 4.61
CA GLY A 389 18.10 8.09 3.22
C GLY A 389 16.64 7.63 3.08
N ILE A 390 16.27 6.56 3.79
CA ILE A 390 14.88 6.05 3.81
C ILE A 390 13.90 7.11 4.34
N VAL A 391 14.30 7.89 5.35
CA VAL A 391 13.48 9.00 5.85
C VAL A 391 13.20 10.04 4.77
N GLU A 392 14.19 10.34 3.92
CA GLU A 392 14.00 11.28 2.82
C GLU A 392 12.96 10.76 1.82
N GLU A 393 12.99 9.46 1.50
CA GLU A 393 11.98 8.82 0.65
C GLU A 393 10.58 8.88 1.27
N ILE A 394 10.45 8.62 2.58
CA ILE A 394 9.17 8.70 3.30
C ILE A 394 8.60 10.12 3.25
N ASN A 395 9.44 11.14 3.41
CA ASN A 395 9.01 12.54 3.34
C ASN A 395 8.51 12.89 1.94
N GLN A 396 9.22 12.47 0.88
CA GLN A 396 8.78 12.68 -0.51
C GLN A 396 7.45 11.98 -0.81
N ILE A 397 7.27 10.74 -0.34
CA ILE A 397 6.02 10.01 -0.50
C ILE A 397 4.87 10.73 0.22
N SER A 398 5.11 11.21 1.44
CA SER A 398 4.10 11.90 2.25
C SER A 398 3.67 13.23 1.62
N GLU A 399 4.62 14.00 1.07
CA GLU A 399 4.34 15.24 0.34
C GLU A 399 3.58 14.96 -0.97
N GLY A 400 4.00 13.93 -1.71
CA GLY A 400 3.31 13.49 -2.93
C GLY A 400 1.87 13.04 -2.68
N LEU A 401 1.61 12.33 -1.58
CA LEU A 401 0.28 11.83 -1.25
C LEU A 401 -0.74 12.96 -1.07
N ALA A 402 -0.35 14.06 -0.42
CA ALA A 402 -1.19 15.23 -0.25
C ALA A 402 -1.56 15.88 -1.61
N ILE A 403 -0.58 15.98 -2.52
CA ILE A 403 -0.79 16.54 -3.87
C ILE A 403 -1.73 15.66 -4.70
N HIS A 404 -1.50 14.34 -4.71
CA HIS A 404 -2.31 13.38 -5.47
C HIS A 404 -3.79 13.39 -5.03
N VAL A 405 -4.02 13.48 -3.72
CA VAL A 405 -5.36 13.50 -3.15
C VAL A 405 -6.13 14.77 -3.50
N LEU A 406 -5.46 15.93 -3.47
CA LEU A 406 -6.06 17.20 -3.93
C LEU A 406 -6.34 17.19 -5.44
N SER A 407 -5.47 16.57 -6.23
CA SER A 407 -5.67 16.41 -7.67
C SER A 407 -6.89 15.56 -8.01
N ILE A 408 -7.09 14.43 -7.30
CA ILE A 408 -8.28 13.58 -7.46
C ILE A 408 -9.55 14.37 -7.17
N ARG A 409 -9.57 15.16 -6.08
CA ARG A 409 -10.71 16.02 -5.75
C ARG A 409 -11.05 16.99 -6.88
N ASN A 410 -10.04 17.69 -7.41
CA ASN A 410 -10.25 18.66 -8.49
C ASN A 410 -10.79 17.97 -9.76
N HIS A 411 -10.24 16.83 -10.17
CA HIS A 411 -10.74 16.06 -11.31
C HIS A 411 -12.17 15.58 -11.11
N MET A 412 -12.54 15.12 -9.91
CA MET A 412 -13.93 14.71 -9.65
C MET A 412 -14.90 15.88 -9.72
N MET A 413 -14.53 17.05 -9.20
CA MET A 413 -15.35 18.26 -9.30
C MET A 413 -15.51 18.72 -10.75
N GLU A 414 -14.46 18.65 -11.57
CA GLU A 414 -14.54 18.94 -13.01
C GLU A 414 -15.47 17.98 -13.74
N ILE A 415 -15.41 16.67 -13.47
CA ILE A 415 -16.29 15.67 -14.07
C ILE A 415 -17.76 15.94 -13.72
N VAL A 416 -18.04 16.26 -12.45
CA VAL A 416 -19.39 16.59 -12.00
C VAL A 416 -19.90 17.87 -12.68
N GLN A 417 -19.07 18.92 -12.78
CA GLN A 417 -19.43 20.16 -13.47
C GLN A 417 -19.71 19.93 -14.96
N CYS A 418 -18.85 19.20 -15.67
CA CYS A 418 -19.08 18.86 -17.07
C CYS A 418 -20.36 18.03 -17.28
N ALA A 419 -20.66 17.08 -16.40
CA ALA A 419 -21.87 16.26 -16.50
C ALA A 419 -23.16 17.06 -16.26
N LEU A 420 -23.09 18.17 -15.51
CA LEU A 420 -24.22 19.05 -15.23
C LEU A 420 -24.43 20.10 -16.33
N ASP A 421 -23.34 20.66 -16.89
CA ASP A 421 -23.40 21.71 -17.90
C ASP A 421 -23.89 21.22 -19.27
N ASP A 422 -23.70 19.94 -19.60
CA ASP A 422 -24.08 19.40 -20.92
C ASP A 422 -25.61 19.34 -21.13
N ASN A 423 -26.41 19.42 -20.05
CA ASN A 423 -27.87 19.37 -20.12
C ASN A 423 -28.55 20.74 -20.29
N GLU A 424 -27.88 21.86 -19.96
CA GLU A 424 -28.46 23.22 -20.12
C GLU A 424 -27.98 23.94 -21.40
N ARG A 425 -26.89 23.50 -22.04
CA ARG A 425 -26.29 24.25 -23.15
C ARG A 425 -26.88 24.00 -24.55
N ARG A 426 -27.75 22.99 -24.73
CA ARG A 426 -28.25 22.58 -26.07
C ARG A 426 -29.76 22.71 -26.23
N SER A 427 -30.34 23.87 -25.88
CA SER A 427 -31.79 24.10 -26.06
C SER A 427 -32.22 24.25 -27.54
N SER A 428 -31.30 24.59 -28.45
CA SER A 428 -31.59 24.71 -29.89
C SER A 428 -30.35 24.44 -30.73
N GLU A 429 -30.52 23.76 -31.88
CA GLU A 429 -29.43 23.50 -32.83
C GLU A 429 -28.84 24.81 -33.37
N ARG A 430 -27.50 24.91 -33.37
CA ARG A 430 -26.76 26.09 -33.85
C ARG A 430 -26.22 25.83 -35.24
N ILE A 431 -26.56 26.70 -36.18
CA ILE A 431 -26.11 26.64 -37.56
C ILE A 431 -24.91 27.58 -37.70
N ARG A 432 -23.77 27.02 -38.11
CA ARG A 432 -22.57 27.83 -38.40
C ARG A 432 -22.77 28.60 -39.69
N THR A 433 -22.39 29.87 -39.67
CA THR A 433 -22.49 30.76 -40.81
C THR A 433 -21.34 31.75 -40.84
N ALA A 434 -21.28 32.57 -41.87
CA ALA A 434 -20.28 33.61 -42.06
C ALA A 434 -20.91 34.88 -42.67
N ILE A 435 -22.19 35.12 -42.37
CA ILE A 435 -22.96 36.23 -42.92
C ILE A 435 -22.40 37.55 -42.37
N ALA A 436 -21.94 38.42 -43.28
CA ALA A 436 -21.60 39.79 -42.96
C ALA A 436 -22.89 40.56 -42.62
N SER A 437 -22.89 41.24 -41.49
CA SER A 437 -24.05 41.91 -40.91
C SER A 437 -23.61 43.23 -40.28
N THR A 438 -24.56 44.10 -39.94
CA THR A 438 -24.27 45.30 -39.14
C THR A 438 -25.03 45.28 -37.83
N ILE A 439 -24.39 45.76 -36.75
CA ILE A 439 -25.05 45.93 -35.45
C ILE A 439 -25.09 47.40 -35.08
N THR A 440 -26.10 47.78 -34.30
CA THR A 440 -26.20 49.07 -33.63
C THR A 440 -26.47 48.80 -32.17
N LEU A 441 -25.61 49.27 -31.26
CA LEU A 441 -25.82 49.11 -29.82
C LEU A 441 -26.65 50.27 -29.28
N ASP A 442 -27.51 50.01 -28.29
CA ASP A 442 -28.34 51.04 -27.69
C ASP A 442 -27.45 52.15 -27.09
N GLY A 443 -27.71 53.40 -27.49
CA GLY A 443 -26.90 54.56 -27.08
C GLY A 443 -25.78 54.95 -28.05
N GLN A 444 -25.59 54.22 -29.16
CA GLN A 444 -24.68 54.60 -30.26
C GLN A 444 -25.45 54.72 -31.58
N GLU A 445 -25.16 55.76 -32.36
CA GLU A 445 -25.78 55.98 -33.68
C GLU A 445 -25.04 55.26 -34.82
N ASP A 446 -23.77 54.90 -34.62
CA ASP A 446 -22.95 54.27 -35.65
C ASP A 446 -23.26 52.78 -35.83
N MET A 447 -23.38 52.34 -37.09
CA MET A 447 -23.50 50.92 -37.45
C MET A 447 -22.11 50.28 -37.52
N MET A 448 -21.95 49.13 -36.89
CA MET A 448 -20.67 48.40 -36.83
C MET A 448 -20.72 47.13 -37.67
N ALA A 449 -19.68 46.89 -38.46
CA ALA A 449 -19.58 45.71 -39.30
C ALA A 449 -19.21 44.47 -38.45
N VAL A 450 -20.00 43.42 -38.63
CA VAL A 450 -19.82 42.17 -37.89
C VAL A 450 -20.01 40.96 -38.78
N GLN A 451 -19.53 39.81 -38.33
CA GLN A 451 -19.75 38.53 -38.97
C GLN A 451 -20.47 37.59 -38.00
N ILE A 452 -21.62 37.07 -38.39
CA ILE A 452 -22.30 36.03 -37.61
C ILE A 452 -21.54 34.74 -37.81
N LEU A 453 -21.01 34.16 -36.73
CA LEU A 453 -20.25 32.90 -36.73
C LEU A 453 -21.18 31.69 -36.59
N ASP A 454 -22.19 31.81 -35.73
CA ASP A 454 -23.27 30.85 -35.59
C ASP A 454 -24.54 31.53 -35.10
N TYR A 455 -25.70 30.95 -35.40
CA TYR A 455 -26.99 31.39 -34.87
C TYR A 455 -27.87 30.20 -34.53
N SER A 456 -28.86 30.43 -33.69
CA SER A 456 -29.89 29.49 -33.26
C SER A 456 -31.19 30.23 -32.97
N MET A 457 -32.25 29.48 -32.74
CA MET A 457 -33.57 30.03 -32.34
C MET A 457 -33.49 30.92 -31.08
N GLY A 458 -32.51 30.72 -30.20
CA GLY A 458 -32.36 31.54 -28.99
C GLY A 458 -31.39 32.72 -29.09
N GLY A 459 -30.55 32.79 -30.13
CA GLY A 459 -29.50 33.81 -30.20
C GLY A 459 -28.35 33.44 -31.13
N MET A 460 -27.30 34.26 -31.15
CA MET A 460 -26.20 34.12 -32.09
C MET A 460 -24.84 34.48 -31.50
N LYS A 461 -23.79 34.00 -32.16
CA LYS A 461 -22.41 34.36 -31.91
C LYS A 461 -21.92 35.25 -33.04
N ILE A 462 -21.46 36.44 -32.68
CA ILE A 462 -21.10 37.51 -33.61
C ILE A 462 -19.64 37.86 -33.39
N LYS A 463 -18.88 37.98 -34.47
CA LYS A 463 -17.51 38.49 -34.46
C LYS A 463 -17.51 39.93 -34.96
N LEU A 464 -16.94 40.84 -34.18
CA LEU A 464 -16.68 42.22 -34.58
C LEU A 464 -15.55 42.23 -35.62
N LEU A 465 -15.76 42.95 -36.72
CA LEU A 465 -14.72 43.15 -37.74
C LEU A 465 -13.86 44.38 -37.45
N ASP A 466 -14.39 45.33 -36.69
CA ASP A 466 -13.72 46.56 -36.26
C ASP A 466 -13.70 46.67 -34.71
N PRO A 467 -12.66 47.29 -34.11
CA PRO A 467 -12.59 47.50 -32.67
C PRO A 467 -13.69 48.44 -32.17
N LEU A 468 -14.39 48.04 -31.11
CA LEU A 468 -15.53 48.80 -30.60
C LEU A 468 -15.09 50.08 -29.85
N PRO A 469 -15.77 51.22 -30.02
CA PRO A 469 -15.69 52.33 -29.06
C PRO A 469 -16.23 51.91 -27.67
N PRO A 470 -15.67 52.43 -26.56
CA PRO A 470 -16.07 52.02 -25.21
C PRO A 470 -17.55 52.28 -24.96
N THR A 471 -18.30 51.23 -24.62
CA THR A 471 -19.74 51.27 -24.33
C THR A 471 -20.09 50.29 -23.22
N ASP A 472 -21.01 50.69 -22.34
CA ASP A 472 -21.59 49.84 -21.29
C ASP A 472 -22.93 49.23 -21.74
N SER A 473 -23.29 49.40 -23.01
CA SER A 473 -24.58 48.94 -23.53
C SER A 473 -24.65 47.41 -23.53
N LYS A 474 -25.74 46.88 -22.96
CA LYS A 474 -26.02 45.44 -22.91
C LYS A 474 -27.07 45.00 -23.93
N ARG A 475 -27.58 45.93 -24.74
CA ARG A 475 -28.64 45.71 -25.72
C ARG A 475 -28.26 46.29 -27.07
N GLY A 476 -28.75 45.69 -28.13
CA GLY A 476 -28.52 46.20 -29.47
C GLY A 476 -29.46 45.61 -30.49
N ARG A 477 -29.28 46.06 -31.73
CA ARG A 477 -30.04 45.65 -32.90
C ARG A 477 -29.08 45.13 -33.94
N ILE A 478 -29.38 43.99 -34.55
CA ILE A 478 -28.59 43.44 -35.66
C ILE A 478 -29.41 43.43 -36.94
N SER A 479 -28.81 43.93 -38.02
CA SER A 479 -29.30 43.83 -39.38
C SER A 479 -28.48 42.77 -40.12
N MET A 480 -29.11 41.67 -40.53
CA MET A 480 -28.45 40.57 -41.22
C MET A 480 -28.44 40.81 -42.74
N GLY A 481 -27.24 40.96 -43.34
CA GLY A 481 -27.08 41.21 -44.77
C GLY A 481 -27.82 42.46 -45.27
N ASP A 482 -28.36 42.41 -46.49
CA ASP A 482 -29.10 43.51 -47.14
C ASP A 482 -30.59 43.62 -46.70
N SER A 483 -31.01 42.83 -45.71
CA SER A 483 -32.38 42.86 -45.19
C SER A 483 -32.64 44.16 -44.42
N ARG A 484 -33.84 44.75 -44.59
CA ARG A 484 -34.30 45.91 -43.79
C ARG A 484 -34.81 45.53 -42.38
N THR A 485 -34.75 44.25 -42.02
CA THR A 485 -35.26 43.74 -40.76
C THR A 485 -34.15 43.68 -39.72
N ALA A 486 -34.27 44.52 -38.67
CA ALA A 486 -33.34 44.53 -37.55
C ALA A 486 -33.94 43.79 -36.34
N ILE A 487 -33.19 42.84 -35.80
CA ILE A 487 -33.57 41.99 -34.65
C ILE A 487 -32.94 42.55 -33.39
N ASN A 488 -33.71 42.64 -32.30
CA ASN A 488 -33.19 43.10 -31.01
C ASN A 488 -32.51 41.95 -30.27
N PHE A 489 -31.41 42.25 -29.57
CA PHE A 489 -30.68 41.26 -28.81
C PHE A 489 -30.12 41.85 -27.51
N ASP A 490 -29.96 40.97 -26.53
CA ASP A 490 -29.24 41.18 -25.28
C ASP A 490 -27.86 40.52 -25.35
N ILE A 491 -26.81 41.24 -24.97
CA ILE A 491 -25.45 40.71 -24.88
C ILE A 491 -25.34 39.86 -23.61
N ARG A 492 -25.12 38.55 -23.77
CA ARG A 492 -24.93 37.62 -22.66
C ARG A 492 -23.49 37.49 -22.24
N MET A 493 -22.59 37.50 -23.21
CA MET A 493 -21.16 37.33 -22.97
C MET A 493 -20.39 38.05 -24.06
N TRP A 494 -19.31 38.71 -23.65
CA TRP A 494 -18.38 39.39 -24.54
C TRP A 494 -16.97 38.93 -24.18
N GLU A 495 -16.31 38.28 -25.13
CA GLU A 495 -14.91 37.88 -25.03
C GLU A 495 -14.16 38.37 -26.27
N ASP A 496 -13.12 39.18 -26.06
CA ASP A 496 -12.27 39.76 -27.12
C ASP A 496 -13.08 40.47 -28.23
N ASP A 497 -13.03 39.91 -29.44
CA ASP A 497 -13.71 40.40 -30.64
C ASP A 497 -15.06 39.70 -30.89
N THR A 498 -15.55 38.91 -29.93
CA THR A 498 -16.69 38.03 -30.13
C THR A 498 -17.78 38.25 -29.07
N LEU A 499 -19.02 38.42 -29.53
CA LEU A 499 -20.21 38.62 -28.72
C LEU A 499 -21.12 37.41 -28.84
N ASN A 500 -21.58 36.89 -27.70
CA ASN A 500 -22.69 35.96 -27.63
C ASN A 500 -23.93 36.74 -27.21
N VAL A 501 -24.94 36.74 -28.08
CA VAL A 501 -26.16 37.52 -27.89
C VAL A 501 -27.38 36.61 -27.86
N GLN A 502 -28.40 37.01 -27.11
CA GLN A 502 -29.69 36.33 -27.00
C GLN A 502 -30.80 37.23 -27.52
N PHE A 503 -31.80 36.67 -28.20
CA PHE A 503 -32.96 37.44 -28.66
C PHE A 503 -33.93 37.76 -27.52
N ASP A 504 -34.58 38.92 -27.59
CA ASP A 504 -35.38 39.50 -26.50
C ASP A 504 -36.86 39.00 -26.50
N ASP A 505 -37.41 38.52 -27.63
CA ASP A 505 -38.85 38.14 -27.72
C ASP A 505 -39.19 37.03 -28.76
N GLU A 506 -40.36 36.39 -28.62
CA GLU A 506 -40.87 35.34 -29.53
C GLU A 506 -41.19 35.87 -30.95
N GLU A 507 -41.51 37.16 -31.10
CA GLU A 507 -41.66 37.79 -32.44
C GLU A 507 -40.34 37.87 -33.21
N ASP A 508 -39.22 38.07 -32.52
CA ASP A 508 -37.89 38.15 -33.12
C ASP A 508 -37.39 36.76 -33.56
N LEU A 509 -37.91 35.70 -32.93
CA LEU A 509 -37.76 34.30 -33.31
C LEU A 509 -38.37 34.01 -34.69
N ILE A 510 -39.60 34.48 -34.95
CA ILE A 510 -40.28 34.35 -36.25
C ILE A 510 -39.57 35.19 -37.33
N ARG A 511 -39.08 36.39 -36.99
CA ARG A 511 -38.29 37.21 -37.93
C ARG A 511 -36.96 36.58 -38.29
N THR A 512 -36.29 35.97 -37.32
CA THR A 512 -35.06 35.20 -37.55
C THR A 512 -35.33 33.99 -38.45
N PHE A 513 -36.46 33.30 -38.26
CA PHE A 513 -36.90 32.18 -39.11
C PHE A 513 -37.25 32.59 -40.55
N ASN A 514 -37.87 33.76 -40.76
CA ASN A 514 -38.14 34.28 -42.11
C ASN A 514 -36.86 34.70 -42.85
N ILE A 515 -35.87 35.25 -42.13
CA ILE A 515 -34.55 35.55 -42.70
C ILE A 515 -33.79 34.24 -43.02
N PHE A 516 -33.98 33.21 -42.20
CA PHE A 516 -33.45 31.86 -42.42
C PHE A 516 -33.95 31.22 -43.73
N LEU A 517 -35.25 31.31 -44.03
CA LEU A 517 -35.83 30.82 -45.29
C LEU A 517 -35.30 31.58 -46.51
N ASN A 518 -35.21 32.92 -46.44
CA ASN A 518 -34.79 33.74 -47.58
C ASN A 518 -33.31 33.59 -47.95
N ASN A 519 -32.43 33.26 -46.99
CA ASN A 519 -30.99 33.09 -47.25
C ASN A 519 -30.60 31.64 -47.63
N GLN A 520 -31.53 30.69 -47.61
CA GLN A 520 -31.30 29.32 -48.12
C GLN A 520 -31.86 29.07 -49.52
N ALA A 521 -32.55 30.03 -50.15
CA ALA A 521 -33.14 29.85 -51.47
C ALA A 521 -32.13 30.15 -52.61
N PRO A 522 -31.68 29.16 -53.40
CA PRO A 522 -31.33 29.43 -54.79
C PRO A 522 -32.61 29.82 -55.55
N GLU A 523 -32.48 30.68 -56.55
CA GLU A 523 -33.54 31.40 -57.30
C GLU A 523 -34.60 30.54 -58.06
N SER A 524 -34.97 29.34 -57.60
CA SER A 524 -35.95 28.49 -58.31
C SER A 524 -37.01 27.72 -57.50
N GLU A 525 -37.13 27.86 -56.18
CA GLU A 525 -38.19 27.15 -55.41
C GLU A 525 -38.81 28.04 -54.32
N ALA A 526 -39.35 29.20 -54.71
CA ALA A 526 -39.99 30.15 -53.80
C ALA A 526 -41.52 29.95 -53.62
N ASP A 527 -42.14 28.97 -54.28
CA ASP A 527 -43.60 28.78 -54.25
C ASP A 527 -44.09 27.63 -53.34
N ASP A 528 -43.20 26.79 -52.77
CA ASP A 528 -43.60 25.55 -52.08
C ASP A 528 -43.36 25.56 -50.55
N LEU A 529 -42.92 26.69 -49.97
CA LEU A 529 -42.62 26.82 -48.53
C LEU A 529 -43.59 27.75 -47.76
N MET A 530 -44.60 28.31 -48.44
CA MET A 530 -45.63 29.14 -47.78
C MET A 530 -46.80 28.36 -47.18
N GLU A 531 -46.86 27.03 -47.33
CA GLU A 531 -48.00 26.23 -46.85
C GLU A 531 -47.86 25.71 -45.40
N ASP A 532 -46.65 25.74 -44.81
CA ASP A 532 -46.38 25.15 -43.47
C ASP A 532 -46.40 26.17 -42.30
N VAL A 533 -46.71 27.45 -42.54
CA VAL A 533 -46.69 28.50 -41.50
C VAL A 533 -48.07 28.73 -40.83
N GLU A 534 -49.16 28.13 -41.32
CA GLU A 534 -50.49 28.23 -40.67
C GLU A 534 -50.75 27.20 -39.55
N LEU A 535 -49.77 26.37 -39.18
CA LEU A 535 -49.97 25.24 -38.24
C LEU A 535 -49.42 25.41 -36.82
N PHE A 536 -48.89 26.59 -36.48
CA PHE A 536 -48.48 26.92 -35.10
C PHE A 536 -49.00 28.32 -34.72
N GLY A 537 -50.26 28.37 -34.28
CA GLY A 537 -50.87 29.53 -33.62
C GLY A 537 -50.82 29.42 -32.10
#